data_AF-A0A2Z4Y081-F1
#
_entry.id   AF-A0A2Z4Y081-F1
#
_cell.length_a   1.000
_cell.length_b   1.000
_cell.length_c   1.000
_cell.angle_alpha   90.00
_cell.angle_beta   90.00
_cell.angle_gamma   90.00
#
_symmetry.space_group_name_H-M   'P 1'
#
loop_
_entity.id
_entity.type
_entity.pdbx_description
1 polymer ?
#
loop_
_entity_poly.entity_id
_entity_poly.type
_entity_poly.pdbx_seq_one_letter_code
_entity_poly.pdbx_strand_id
1 'polypeptide(L)' 'MKEILDPINDLLKNSKESIVNKGLKKLDVVSREEFEIQKKILLKTRTKLEQVEAKLDSLIAEKK' A
#
# COMPACT_ATOMS: atom_id res chain seq x y z
N MET A 1 -10.69 15.70 -42.07
CA MET A 1 -10.06 16.34 -40.88
C MET A 1 -10.26 15.52 -39.59
N LYS A 2 -11.44 14.93 -39.33
CA LYS A 2 -11.67 14.09 -38.13
C LYS A 2 -10.77 12.84 -38.07
N GLU A 3 -10.61 12.13 -39.18
CA GLU A 3 -9.81 10.88 -39.24
C GLU A 3 -8.30 11.05 -38.99
N ILE A 4 -7.75 12.26 -39.16
CA ILE A 4 -6.33 12.55 -38.90
C ILE A 4 -6.13 12.95 -37.43
N LEU A 5 -7.18 13.46 -36.78
CA LEU A 5 -7.12 13.97 -35.42
C LEU A 5 -7.25 12.86 -34.38
N ASP A 6 -8.03 11.81 -34.65
CA ASP A 6 -8.25 10.69 -33.72
C ASP A 6 -6.97 9.90 -33.40
N PRO A 7 -6.09 9.54 -34.36
CA PRO A 7 -4.82 8.88 -34.08
C PRO A 7 -3.88 9.74 -33.21
N ILE A 8 -3.88 11.06 -33.43
CA ILE A 8 -3.08 12.01 -32.65
C ILE A 8 -3.62 12.09 -31.22
N ASN A 9 -4.94 12.12 -31.07
CA ASN A 9 -5.58 12.18 -29.76
C ASN A 9 -5.34 10.92 -28.94
N ASP A 10 -5.38 9.74 -29.57
CA ASP A 10 -5.10 8.46 -28.93
C ASP A 10 -3.62 8.33 -28.55
N LEU A 11 -2.69 8.79 -29.40
CA LEU A 11 -1.26 8.86 -29.06
C LEU A 11 -1.02 9.76 -27.84
N LEU A 12 -1.71 10.90 -27.77
CA LEU A 12 -1.61 11.85 -26.65
C LEU A 12 -2.21 11.27 -25.36
N LYS A 13 -3.34 10.55 -25.43
CA LYS A 13 -3.92 9.84 -24.27
C LYS A 13 -2.97 8.78 -23.73
N ASN A 14 -2.46 7.91 -24.61
CA ASN A 14 -1.50 6.87 -24.24
C ASN A 14 -0.22 7.45 -23.64
N SER A 15 0.26 8.58 -24.16
CA SER A 15 1.42 9.29 -23.62
C SER A 15 1.16 9.86 -22.23
N LYS A 16 -0.01 10.47 -22.00
CA LYS A 16 -0.42 10.99 -20.68
C LYS A 16 -0.55 9.88 -19.65
N GLU A 17 -1.21 8.79 -19.99
CA GLU A 17 -1.33 7.61 -19.11
C GLU A 17 0.05 7.04 -18.78
N SER A 18 0.95 6.95 -19.76
CA SER A 18 2.32 6.49 -19.52
C SER A 18 3.09 7.40 -18.57
N ILE A 19 2.96 8.72 -18.71
CA ILE A 19 3.62 9.70 -17.83
C ILE A 19 3.07 9.63 -16.41
N VAL A 20 1.74 9.55 -16.25
CA VAL A 20 1.09 9.40 -14.93
C VAL A 20 1.52 8.10 -14.28
N ASN A 21 1.49 6.98 -15.00
CA ASN A 21 1.94 5.69 -14.48
C ASN A 21 3.43 5.69 -14.12
N LYS A 22 4.29 6.35 -14.91
CA LYS A 22 5.72 6.51 -14.59
C LYS A 22 5.94 7.41 -13.37
N GLY A 23 5.13 8.47 -13.21
CA GLY A 23 5.17 9.35 -12.05
C GLY A 23 4.75 8.63 -10.77
N LEU A 24 3.65 7.88 -10.83
CA LEU A 24 3.15 7.07 -9.72
C LEU A 24 4.13 5.95 -9.33
N LYS A 25 4.75 5.27 -10.30
CA LYS A 25 5.80 4.27 -10.02
C LYS A 25 7.03 4.85 -9.31
N LYS A 26 7.35 6.14 -9.51
CA LYS A 26 8.43 6.81 -8.77
C LYS A 26 8.04 7.17 -7.33
N LEU A 27 6.76 7.18 -7.00
CA LEU A 27 6.23 7.55 -5.68
C LEU A 27 5.98 6.34 -4.77
N ASP A 28 6.43 5.14 -5.15
CA ASP A 28 6.24 3.88 -4.42
C ASP A 28 4.79 3.68 -3.92
N VAL A 29 3.84 3.97 -4.82
CA VAL A 29 2.42 3.91 -4.47
C VAL A 29 1.97 2.46 -4.41
N VAL A 30 1.34 2.08 -3.30
CA VAL A 30 0.62 0.81 -3.15
C VAL A 30 -0.86 1.01 -3.41
N SER A 31 -1.54 -0.06 -3.82
CA SER A 31 -2.99 -0.02 -3.96
C SER A 31 -3.66 0.21 -2.61
N ARG A 32 -4.89 0.77 -2.65
CA ARG A 32 -5.73 0.93 -1.46
C ARG A 32 -5.94 -0.41 -0.75
N GLU A 33 -6.12 -1.49 -1.50
CA GLU A 33 -6.33 -2.83 -0.96
C GLU A 33 -5.11 -3.35 -0.19
N GLU A 34 -3.91 -3.26 -0.79
CA GLU A 34 -2.66 -3.63 -0.13
C GLU A 34 -2.44 -2.83 1.16
N PHE A 35 -2.73 -1.53 1.13
CA PHE A 35 -2.65 -0.67 2.32
C PHE A 35 -3.57 -1.14 3.46
N GLU A 36 -4.84 -1.45 3.15
CA GLU A 36 -5.79 -1.92 4.16
C GLU A 36 -5.40 -3.31 4.71
N ILE A 37 -4.83 -4.19 3.88
CA ILE A 37 -4.29 -5.48 4.32
C ILE A 37 -3.12 -5.27 5.29
N GLN A 38 -2.14 -4.42 4.93
CA GLN A 38 -1.01 -4.12 5.78
C GLN A 38 -1.45 -3.54 7.14
N LYS A 39 -2.45 -2.65 7.14
CA LYS A 39 -3.04 -2.10 8.37
C LYS A 39 -3.63 -3.20 9.27
N LYS A 40 -4.35 -4.17 8.70
CA LYS A 40 -4.88 -5.33 9.45
C LYS A 40 -3.76 -6.20 10.03
N ILE A 41 -2.69 -6.42 9.26
CA ILE A 41 -1.52 -7.17 9.72
C ILE A 41 -0.87 -6.44 10.91
N LEU A 42 -0.64 -5.13 10.80
CA LEU A 42 -0.07 -4.32 11.87
C LEU A 42 -0.90 -4.39 13.15
N LEU A 43 -2.23 -4.27 13.04
CA LEU A 43 -3.13 -4.40 14.19
C LEU A 43 -2.99 -5.78 14.85
N LYS A 44 -2.99 -6.86 14.06
CA LYS A 44 -2.82 -8.23 14.56
C LYS A 44 -1.47 -8.41 15.26
N THR A 45 -0.40 -7.86 14.70
CA THR A 45 0.95 -7.93 15.29
C THR A 45 0.98 -7.19 16.62
N ARG A 46 0.37 -6.00 16.71
CA ARG A 46 0.29 -5.24 17.96
C ARG A 46 -0.44 -6.01 19.05
N THR A 47 -1.61 -6.57 18.75
CA THR A 47 -2.35 -7.39 19.72
C THR A 47 -1.55 -8.62 20.16
N LYS A 48 -0.84 -9.27 19.25
CA LYS A 48 0.00 -10.43 19.59
C LYS A 48 1.20 -10.01 20.46
N LEU A 49 1.77 -8.83 20.22
CA LEU A 49 2.86 -8.28 21.02
C LEU A 49 2.38 -8.01 22.46
N GLU A 50 1.24 -7.32 22.62
CA GLU A 50 0.63 -7.03 23.92
C GLU A 50 0.34 -8.32 24.72
N GLN A 51 -0.12 -9.38 24.05
CA GLN A 51 -0.32 -10.68 24.70
C GLN A 51 0.97 -11.35 25.16
N VAL A 52 2.06 -11.20 24.40
CA VAL A 52 3.37 -11.76 24.76
C VAL A 52 3.97 -10.97 25.91
N GLU A 53 3.88 -9.64 25.88
CA GLU A 53 4.31 -8.76 26.97
C GLU A 53 3.57 -9.11 28.26
N ALA A 54 2.25 -9.24 28.24
CA ALA A 54 1.46 -9.64 29.42
C ALA A 54 1.87 -11.01 29.99
N LYS A 55 2.17 -11.98 29.12
CA LYS A 55 2.69 -13.29 29.54
C LYS A 55 4.06 -13.17 30.18
N LEU A 56 4.94 -12.35 29.61
CA LEU A 56 6.28 -12.12 30.14
C LEU A 56 6.20 -11.46 31.53
N ASP A 57 5.35 -10.45 31.69
CA ASP A 57 5.14 -9.78 32.98
C ASP A 57 4.62 -10.74 34.04
N SER A 58 3.67 -11.61 33.67
CA SER A 58 3.15 -12.66 34.57
C SER A 58 4.28 -13.61 35.02
N LEU A 59 5.11 -14.07 34.08
CA LEU A 59 6.24 -14.95 34.39
C LEU A 59 7.33 -14.28 35.23
N ILE A 60 7.57 -12.98 35.02
CA ILE A 60 8.50 -12.20 35.84
C ILE A 60 7.94 -12.02 37.25
N ALA A 61 6.64 -11.80 37.40
CA ALA A 61 5.98 -11.66 38.69
C ALA A 61 5.97 -12.99 39.47
N GLU A 62 5.76 -14.13 38.80
CA GLU A 62 5.83 -15.47 39.42
C GLU A 62 7.25 -15.85 39.90
N LYS A 63 8.29 -15.29 39.28
CA LYS A 63 9.70 -15.55 39.62
C LYS A 63 10.28 -14.59 40.66
N LYS A 64 9.54 -13.56 41.08
CA LYS A 64 9.89 -12.68 42.19
C LYS A 64 9.31 -13.20 43.50
#